data_AF-H9WQU0-F1
#
_entry.id   AF-H9WQU0-F1
#
_cell.length_a   1.000
_cell.length_b   1.000
_cell.length_c   1.000
_cell.angle_alpha   90.00
_cell.angle_beta   90.00
_cell.angle_gamma   90.00
#
_symmetry.space_group_name_H-M   'P 1'
#
loop_
_entity.id
_entity.type
_entity.pdbx_description
1 polymer ?
#
loop_
_entity_poly.entity_id
_entity_poly.type
_entity_poly.pdbx_seq_one_letter_code
_entity_poly.pdbx_strand_id
1 'polypeptide(L)'
;PYVIAKPEVTINARSNEDEFLILASDGLWDVLSNEVVCEVARRCLSGRSHRSCSGLQADGRDDTPAAIAAALLTKLAIARGSQDNITVVVVDLQRRRRHQSR
;
A
#
# COMPACT_ATOMS: atom_id res chain seq x y z
N PRO A 1 24.55 -4.10 -26.59
CA PRO A 1 23.13 -4.03 -26.12
C PRO A 1 22.88 -2.76 -25.30
N TYR A 2 21.83 -2.00 -25.65
CA TYR A 2 21.48 -0.74 -24.99
C TYR A 2 20.65 -0.92 -23.71
N VAL A 3 20.03 -2.11 -23.53
CA VAL A 3 19.24 -2.50 -22.35
C VAL A 3 19.73 -3.88 -21.88
N ILE A 4 19.85 -4.06 -20.56
CA ILE A 4 20.28 -5.32 -19.92
C ILE A 4 19.34 -5.71 -18.78
N ALA A 5 19.23 -7.00 -18.49
CA ALA A 5 18.37 -7.55 -17.42
C ALA A 5 19.06 -7.62 -16.04
N LYS A 6 20.11 -6.83 -15.81
CA LYS A 6 20.81 -6.79 -14.51
C LYS A 6 20.08 -5.79 -13.61
N PRO A 7 19.55 -6.21 -12.44
CA PRO A 7 18.85 -5.29 -11.54
C PRO A 7 19.83 -4.44 -10.71
N GLU A 8 19.31 -3.35 -10.18
CA GLU A 8 19.91 -2.63 -9.06
C GLU A 8 19.39 -3.21 -7.74
N VAL A 9 20.28 -3.38 -6.75
CA VAL A 9 19.94 -3.98 -5.46
C VAL A 9 20.24 -2.97 -4.35
N THR A 10 19.22 -2.64 -3.57
CA THR A 10 19.35 -1.80 -2.38
C THR A 10 18.99 -2.60 -1.14
N ILE A 11 19.82 -2.52 -0.09
CA ILE A 11 19.59 -3.18 1.20
C ILE A 11 19.39 -2.09 2.25
N ASN A 12 18.20 -2.06 2.84
CA ASN A 12 17.86 -1.12 3.90
C ASN A 12 17.62 -1.89 5.21
N ALA A 13 18.32 -1.48 6.28
CA ALA A 13 18.09 -2.03 7.61
C ALA A 13 16.76 -1.50 8.16
N ARG A 14 15.94 -2.40 8.69
CA ARG A 14 14.64 -2.03 9.26
C ARG A 14 14.81 -1.21 10.54
N SER A 15 14.02 -0.15 10.65
CA SER A 15 13.88 0.66 11.85
C SER A 15 12.51 0.43 12.52
N ASN A 16 12.34 0.92 13.74
CA ASN A 16 11.02 0.94 14.39
C ASN A 16 10.12 2.07 13.84
N GLU A 17 10.67 2.98 13.02
CA GLU A 17 9.96 4.07 12.38
C GLU A 17 9.33 3.63 11.04
N ASP A 18 9.74 2.48 10.51
CA ASP A 18 9.22 1.93 9.26
C ASP A 18 7.77 1.46 9.45
N GLU A 19 6.83 2.20 8.87
CA GLU A 19 5.39 1.91 9.00
C GLU A 19 4.91 0.85 8.00
N PHE A 20 5.29 0.98 6.73
CA PHE A 20 4.88 0.09 5.64
C PHE A 20 5.81 0.19 4.44
N LEU A 21 5.71 -0.78 3.53
CA LEU A 21 6.33 -0.76 2.21
C LEU A 21 5.24 -0.86 1.13
N ILE A 22 5.38 -0.07 0.07
CA ILE A 22 4.48 -0.09 -1.09
C ILE A 22 5.29 -0.43 -2.33
N LEU A 23 4.84 -1.45 -3.05
CA LEU A 23 5.34 -1.78 -4.37
C LEU A 23 4.18 -1.60 -5.35
N ALA A 24 4.41 -0.89 -6.44
CA ALA A 24 3.37 -0.69 -7.45
C ALA A 24 3.96 -0.47 -8.84
N SER A 25 3.15 -0.73 -9.87
CA SER A 25 3.46 -0.36 -11.25
C SER A 25 3.37 1.17 -11.45
N ASP A 26 3.98 1.65 -12.53
CA ASP A 26 3.91 3.02 -13.05
C ASP A 26 2.47 3.52 -13.20
N GLY A 27 1.52 2.66 -13.57
CA GLY A 27 0.09 3.02 -13.57
C GLY A 27 -0.44 3.64 -12.26
N LEU A 28 0.21 3.41 -11.11
CA LEU A 28 -0.03 4.15 -9.87
C LEU A 28 0.74 5.48 -9.82
N TRP A 29 2.05 5.40 -10.04
CA TRP A 29 3.00 6.50 -9.79
C TRP A 29 2.91 7.63 -10.82
N ASP A 30 2.40 7.36 -12.01
CA ASP A 30 2.18 8.36 -13.07
C ASP A 30 1.12 9.41 -12.68
N VAL A 31 0.20 9.05 -11.78
CA VAL A 31 -0.95 9.90 -11.38
C VAL A 31 -0.97 10.24 -9.88
N LEU A 32 -0.11 9.62 -9.07
CA LEU A 32 -0.05 9.84 -7.63
C LEU A 32 1.39 10.04 -7.14
N SER A 33 1.59 11.05 -6.31
CA SER A 33 2.87 11.28 -5.65
C SER A 33 3.09 10.32 -4.46
N ASN A 34 4.35 10.11 -4.10
CA ASN A 34 4.74 9.30 -2.93
C ASN A 34 4.03 9.76 -1.65
N GLU A 35 3.88 11.07 -1.46
CA GLU A 35 3.26 11.66 -0.27
C GLU A 35 1.78 11.29 -0.17
N VAL A 36 1.05 11.40 -1.29
CA VAL A 36 -0.38 11.05 -1.36
C VAL A 36 -0.57 9.55 -1.10
N VAL A 37 0.28 8.71 -1.71
CA VAL A 37 0.23 7.26 -1.55
C VAL A 37 0.50 6.88 -0.09
N CYS A 38 1.54 7.44 0.53
CA CYS A 38 1.86 7.22 1.94
C CYS A 38 0.77 7.71 2.89
N GLU A 39 0.11 8.83 2.59
CA GLU A 39 -1.01 9.35 3.40
C GLU A 39 -2.20 8.38 3.40
N VAL A 40 -2.59 7.89 2.23
CA VAL A 40 -3.69 6.92 2.10
C VAL A 40 -3.37 5.63 2.84
N ALA A 41 -2.15 5.09 2.66
CA ALA A 41 -1.71 3.88 3.35
C ALA A 41 -1.71 4.05 4.88
N ARG A 42 -1.16 5.16 5.41
CA ARG A 42 -1.19 5.47 6.85
C ARG A 42 -2.61 5.52 7.42
N ARG A 43 -3.54 6.17 6.71
CA ARG A 43 -4.93 6.29 7.15
C ARG A 43 -5.61 4.91 7.27
N CYS A 44 -5.30 3.99 6.36
CA CYS A 44 -5.84 2.64 6.38
C CYS A 44 -5.21 1.78 7.48
N LEU A 45 -3.88 1.77 7.56
CA LEU A 45 -3.12 0.91 8.49
C LEU A 45 -3.26 1.33 9.96
N SER A 46 -3.41 2.63 10.25
CA SER A 46 -3.53 3.15 11.62
C SER A 46 -4.86 2.83 12.33
N GLY A 47 -5.77 2.06 11.72
CA GLY A 47 -7.01 1.60 12.36
C GLY A 47 -8.03 2.71 12.66
N ARG A 48 -7.72 3.98 12.38
CA ARG A 48 -8.64 5.12 12.50
C ARG A 48 -9.83 5.02 11.54
N SER A 49 -9.76 4.11 10.57
CA SER A 49 -10.72 3.98 9.48
C SER A 49 -11.56 2.70 9.52
N HIS A 50 -11.78 2.06 10.68
CA HIS A 50 -12.79 0.99 10.74
C HIS A 50 -14.22 1.54 10.55
N ARG A 51 -14.46 2.86 10.70
CA ARG A 51 -15.79 3.46 10.56
C ARG A 51 -16.00 4.27 9.28
N SER A 52 -14.93 4.76 8.62
CA SER A 52 -15.05 5.63 7.44
C SER A 52 -14.82 4.93 6.10
N CYS A 53 -14.25 3.72 6.10
CA CYS A 53 -14.02 2.92 4.88
C CYS A 53 -15.12 1.87 4.61
N SER A 54 -16.18 1.82 5.44
CA SER A 54 -17.25 0.82 5.34
C SER A 54 -18.04 0.88 4.03
N GLY A 55 -18.01 2.00 3.30
CA GLY A 55 -18.67 2.18 2.00
C GLY A 55 -17.95 1.56 0.80
N LEU A 56 -16.75 0.98 1.00
CA LEU A 56 -15.95 0.36 -0.05
C LEU A 56 -15.85 -1.17 0.08
N GLN A 57 -16.63 -1.77 0.98
CA GLN A 57 -16.79 -3.23 1.12
C GLN A 57 -17.35 -3.81 -0.18
N ALA A 58 -16.45 -4.06 -1.13
CA ALA A 58 -16.69 -4.97 -2.22
C ALA A 58 -16.32 -6.36 -1.69
N ASP A 59 -17.36 -7.17 -1.47
CA ASP A 59 -17.25 -8.62 -1.42
C ASP A 59 -16.68 -9.26 -0.14
N GLY A 60 -17.41 -9.12 0.99
CA GLY A 60 -17.51 -10.15 2.05
C GLY A 60 -16.24 -10.77 2.66
N ARG A 61 -15.07 -10.22 2.40
CA ARG A 61 -13.78 -10.77 2.79
C ARG A 61 -13.29 -10.05 4.04
N ASP A 62 -12.66 -10.79 4.95
CA ASP A 62 -11.93 -10.22 6.09
C ASP A 62 -10.72 -9.42 5.57
N ASP A 63 -10.99 -8.24 5.03
CA ASP A 63 -9.98 -7.43 4.36
C ASP A 63 -9.05 -6.83 5.40
N THR A 64 -7.79 -7.26 5.35
CA THR A 64 -6.74 -6.68 6.17
C THR A 64 -6.61 -5.18 5.86
N PRO A 65 -6.19 -4.33 6.82
CA PRO A 65 -5.97 -2.91 6.56
C PRO A 65 -5.04 -2.62 5.38
N ALA A 66 -4.07 -3.52 5.12
CA ALA A 66 -3.19 -3.45 3.95
C ALA A 66 -3.94 -3.73 2.64
N ALA A 67 -4.86 -4.71 2.62
CA ALA A 67 -5.70 -4.98 1.45
C ALA A 67 -6.62 -3.79 1.13
N ILE A 68 -7.21 -3.18 2.16
CA ILE A 68 -8.04 -1.97 2.02
C ILE A 68 -7.19 -0.82 1.44
N ALA A 69 -5.98 -0.61 1.96
CA ALA A 69 -5.06 0.40 1.46
C ALA A 69 -4.73 0.19 -0.03
N ALA A 70 -4.37 -1.03 -0.42
CA ALA A 70 -4.07 -1.37 -1.81
C ALA A 70 -5.27 -1.11 -2.72
N ALA A 71 -6.46 -1.58 -2.35
CA ALA A 71 -7.68 -1.37 -3.13
C ALA A 71 -8.05 0.12 -3.26
N LEU A 72 -7.86 0.90 -2.20
CA LEU A 72 -8.09 2.34 -2.21
C LEU A 72 -7.12 3.08 -3.13
N LEU A 73 -5.84 2.74 -3.09
CA LEU A 73 -4.82 3.31 -3.96
C LEU A 73 -5.12 3.03 -5.43
N THR A 74 -5.50 1.79 -5.76
CA THR A 74 -5.92 1.42 -7.11
C THR A 74 -7.14 2.23 -7.57
N LYS A 75 -8.19 2.32 -6.74
CA LYS A 75 -9.39 3.12 -7.06
C LYS A 75 -9.06 4.60 -7.24
N LEU A 76 -8.17 5.15 -6.42
CA LEU A 76 -7.77 6.54 -6.49
C LEU A 76 -6.97 6.85 -7.75
N ALA A 77 -6.10 5.94 -8.19
CA ALA A 77 -5.35 6.10 -9.45
C ALA A 77 -6.26 6.03 -10.68
N ILE A 78 -7.25 5.13 -10.68
CA ILE A 78 -8.30 5.10 -11.73
C ILE A 78 -9.06 6.43 -11.74
N ALA A 79 -9.48 6.92 -10.57
CA ALA A 79 -10.21 8.19 -10.45
C ALA A 79 -9.37 9.41 -10.88
N ARG A 80 -8.03 9.34 -10.76
CA ARG A 80 -7.11 10.35 -11.28
C ARG A 80 -6.77 10.20 -12.76
N GLY A 81 -7.37 9.23 -13.45
CA GLY A 81 -7.30 9.11 -14.90
C GLY A 81 -6.18 8.20 -15.40
N SER A 82 -5.60 7.35 -14.55
CA SER A 82 -4.63 6.34 -15.02
C SER A 82 -5.24 5.47 -16.12
N GLN A 83 -4.51 5.31 -17.23
CA GLN A 83 -4.90 4.53 -18.40
C GLN A 83 -4.10 3.23 -18.54
N ASP A 84 -3.26 2.91 -17.55
CA ASP A 84 -2.37 1.75 -17.59
C ASP A 84 -2.83 0.65 -16.62
N ASN A 85 -2.14 -0.50 -16.64
CA ASN A 85 -2.31 -1.57 -15.68
C ASN A 85 -1.80 -1.14 -14.30
N ILE A 86 -2.68 -1.25 -13.30
CA ILE A 86 -2.40 -0.83 -11.94
C ILE A 86 -2.28 -2.06 -11.05
N THR A 87 -1.08 -2.33 -10.57
CA THR A 87 -0.81 -3.35 -9.56
C THR A 87 -0.24 -2.67 -8.32
N VAL A 88 -0.80 -2.96 -7.14
CA VAL A 88 -0.36 -2.37 -5.86
C VAL A 88 -0.24 -3.46 -4.80
N VAL A 89 0.90 -3.50 -4.11
CA VAL A 89 1.16 -4.36 -2.96
C VAL A 89 1.51 -3.48 -1.77
N VAL A 90 0.77 -3.62 -0.68
CA VAL A 90 1.01 -2.92 0.58
C VAL A 90 1.45 -3.93 1.63
N VAL A 91 2.60 -3.69 2.25
CA VAL A 91 3.16 -4.53 3.33
C VAL A 91 3.15 -3.73 4.62
N ASP A 92 2.37 -4.18 5.59
CA ASP A 92 2.38 -3.64 6.96
C ASP A 92 3.66 -4.07 7.67
N LEU A 93 4.52 -3.10 8.03
CA LEU A 93 5.78 -3.36 8.70
C LEU A 93 5.66 -3.20 10.22
N GLN A 94 4.55 -2.67 10.73
CA GLN A 94 4.40 -2.47 12.16
C GLN A 94 4.36 -3.83 12.88
N ARG A 95 5.26 -4.01 13.85
CA ARG A 95 5.41 -5.25 14.60
C ARG A 95 4.15 -5.44 15.46
N ARG A 96 3.22 -6.30 15.02
CA ARG A 96 2.11 -6.74 15.88
C ARG A 96 2.71 -7.38 17.13
N ARG A 97 2.59 -6.72 18.28
CA ARG A 97 2.86 -7.36 19.58
C ARG A 97 1.91 -8.53 19.69
N ARG A 98 2.38 -9.74 19.37
CA ARG A 98 1.69 -10.95 19.81
C ARG A 98 1.67 -10.87 21.32
N HIS A 99 0.48 -10.80 21.90
CA HIS A 99 0.31 -11.06 23.31
C HIS A 99 0.86 -12.47 23.52
N GLN A 100 2.05 -12.58 24.12
CA GLN A 100 2.41 -13.80 24.83
C GLN A 100 1.48 -13.83 26.04
N SER A 101 0.37 -14.55 25.89
CA SER A 101 -0.40 -15.03 27.02
C SER A 101 0.57 -15.82 27.90
N ARG A 102 0.81 -15.31 29.11
CA ARG A 102 1.43 -16.06 30.19
C ARG A 102 0.55 -17.25 30.57
#